data_AF-A0A1Q3B0E6-F1
#
_entry.id   AF-A0A1Q3B0E6-F1
#
_cell.length_a   1.000
_cell.length_b   1.000
_cell.length_c   1.000
_cell.angle_alpha   90.00
_cell.angle_beta   90.00
_cell.angle_gamma   90.00
#
_symmetry.space_group_name_H-M   'P 1'
#
loop_
_entity.id
_entity.type
_entity.pdbx_description
1 polymer ?
#
loop_
_entity_poly.entity_id
_entity_poly.type
_entity_poly.pdbx_seq_one_letter_code
_entity_poly.pdbx_strand_id
1 'polypeptide(L)'
;KAKMTIFIQSLDYNLWDLIVDGLDLPTTINENGEKVPKPRTRYNDEDRKKVQMNAKAKHIIICAINSNEFNRVSPCMSAKEMWDRLEVTYEGTNQVKEAKINMLVHEYEMFTIHDNEDIKTMFTRFTNITYALQALDKVYTNSEMVRKILKCLPRIWMQKVTAIEKDNTQKDESSKSEEIICHECNKPGHYKNDCPRLKKKEQFKKKKAMLA
;
A
#
# COMPACT_ATOMS: atom_id res chain seq x y z
N LYS A 1 4.88 14.89 9.16
CA LYS A 1 4.61 13.45 9.39
C LYS A 1 5.83 12.67 9.91
N ALA A 2 6.82 12.33 9.07
CA ALA A 2 7.94 11.44 9.44
C ALA A 2 8.64 11.72 10.79
N LYS A 3 9.01 12.98 11.08
CA LYS A 3 9.65 13.34 12.36
C LYS A 3 8.77 13.05 13.59
N MET A 4 7.47 13.36 13.51
CA MET A 4 6.52 13.09 14.59
C MET A 4 6.28 11.59 14.77
N THR A 5 6.18 10.84 13.67
CA THR A 5 6.06 9.37 13.70
C THR A 5 7.22 8.75 14.49
N ILE A 6 8.46 9.09 14.14
CA ILE A 6 9.66 8.57 14.81
C ILE A 6 9.67 8.94 16.30
N PHE A 7 9.35 10.20 16.63
CA PHE A 7 9.35 10.67 18.02
C PHE A 7 8.27 10.01 18.88
N ILE A 8 7.05 9.84 18.35
CA ILE A 8 5.96 9.20 19.10
C ILE A 8 6.24 7.72 19.28
N GLN A 9 6.68 7.03 18.22
CA GLN A 9 7.00 5.60 18.26
C GLN A 9 8.15 5.28 19.24
N SER A 10 9.11 6.19 19.42
CA SER A 10 10.18 6.00 20.41
C SER A 10 9.70 6.11 21.86
N LEU A 11 8.60 6.82 22.11
CA LEU A 11 7.99 6.91 23.44
C LEU A 11 7.08 5.72 23.74
N ASP A 12 6.27 5.32 22.75
CA ASP A 12 5.37 4.18 22.81
C ASP A 12 4.88 3.86 21.39
N TYR A 13 5.30 2.72 20.85
CA TYR A 13 4.98 2.32 19.49
C TYR A 13 3.48 2.31 19.21
N ASN A 14 2.68 1.83 20.17
CA ASN A 14 1.23 1.70 20.04
C ASN A 14 0.51 3.06 20.08
N LEU A 15 1.18 4.12 20.54
CA LEU A 15 0.60 5.44 20.65
C LEU A 15 0.47 6.11 19.29
N TRP A 16 1.36 5.79 18.35
CA TRP A 16 1.25 6.27 16.98
C TRP A 16 0.02 5.69 16.28
N ASP A 17 -0.19 4.37 16.40
CA ASP A 17 -1.35 3.69 15.81
C ASP A 17 -2.65 4.28 16.39
N LEU A 18 -2.70 4.54 17.71
CA LEU A 18 -3.83 5.23 18.34
C LEU A 18 -4.12 6.62 17.76
N ILE A 19 -3.06 7.38 17.46
CA ILE A 19 -3.19 8.73 16.89
C ILE A 19 -3.67 8.67 15.45
N VAL A 20 -3.23 7.68 14.67
CA VAL A 20 -3.55 7.55 13.24
C VAL A 20 -4.88 6.85 13.01
N ASP A 21 -5.15 5.74 13.68
CA ASP A 21 -6.37 4.94 13.49
C ASP A 21 -7.53 5.49 14.32
N GLY A 22 -7.21 6.20 15.40
CA GLY A 22 -8.19 6.73 16.32
C GLY A 22 -8.58 5.73 17.41
N LEU A 23 -9.12 6.27 18.49
CA LEU A 23 -9.62 5.49 19.61
C LEU A 23 -11.09 5.80 19.80
N ASP A 24 -11.90 4.75 19.93
CA ASP A 24 -13.29 4.88 20.38
C ASP A 24 -13.30 5.35 21.84
N LEU A 25 -13.44 6.66 22.01
CA LEU A 25 -13.61 7.24 23.34
C LEU A 25 -14.91 6.72 23.97
N PRO A 26 -14.94 6.56 25.30
CA PRO A 26 -16.12 6.07 26.00
C PRO A 26 -17.37 6.91 25.67
N THR A 27 -18.37 6.27 25.08
CA THR A 27 -19.66 6.88 24.74
C THR A 27 -20.81 6.14 25.41
N THR A 28 -21.94 6.82 25.56
CA THR A 28 -23.22 6.26 26.01
C THR A 28 -24.31 6.77 25.09
N ILE A 29 -25.42 6.06 25.01
CA ILE A 29 -26.60 6.52 24.30
C ILE A 29 -27.43 7.40 25.25
N ASN A 30 -27.82 8.59 24.80
CA ASN A 30 -28.71 9.47 25.57
C ASN A 30 -30.20 9.06 25.40
N GLU A 31 -31.10 9.76 26.08
CA GLU A 31 -32.54 9.50 26.01
C GLU A 31 -33.12 9.65 24.58
N ASN A 32 -32.43 10.41 23.72
CA ASN A 32 -32.81 10.66 22.33
C ASN A 32 -32.21 9.63 21.35
N GLY A 33 -31.47 8.63 21.82
CA GLY A 33 -30.82 7.62 20.97
C GLY A 33 -29.48 8.07 20.37
N GLU A 34 -28.96 9.23 20.75
CA GLU A 34 -27.69 9.78 20.22
C GLU A 34 -26.49 9.27 21.02
N LYS A 35 -25.37 9.01 20.34
CA LYS A 35 -24.09 8.70 20.99
C LYS A 35 -23.49 9.97 21.56
N VAL A 36 -23.43 10.06 22.89
CA VAL A 36 -22.81 11.17 23.63
C VAL A 36 -21.60 10.67 24.44
N PRO A 37 -20.65 11.54 24.80
CA PRO A 37 -19.55 11.17 25.69
C PRO A 37 -20.08 10.62 27.01
N LYS A 38 -19.53 9.48 27.44
CA LYS A 38 -19.91 8.85 28.69
C LYS A 38 -19.50 9.75 29.87
N PRO A 39 -20.35 9.95 30.89
CA PRO A 39 -19.95 10.72 32.06
C PRO A 39 -18.81 10.04 32.82
N ARG A 40 -17.84 10.83 33.29
CA ARG A 40 -16.65 10.33 34.04
C ARG A 40 -17.00 9.49 35.25
N THR A 41 -18.14 9.77 35.89
CA THR A 41 -18.65 9.03 37.06
C THR A 41 -19.04 7.59 36.74
N ARG A 42 -19.29 7.27 35.45
CA ARG A 42 -19.69 5.94 34.98
C ARG A 42 -18.56 5.17 34.28
N TYR A 43 -17.32 5.65 34.37
CA TYR A 43 -16.17 4.99 33.74
C TYR A 43 -15.79 3.71 34.46
N ASN A 44 -15.69 2.62 33.69
CA ASN A 44 -15.01 1.41 34.13
C ASN A 44 -13.48 1.53 33.92
N ASP A 45 -12.71 0.52 34.30
CA ASP A 45 -11.25 0.56 34.19
C ASP A 45 -10.75 0.64 32.75
N GLU A 46 -11.47 0.01 31.81
CA GLU A 46 -11.15 0.08 30.38
C GLU A 46 -11.38 1.49 29.82
N ASP A 47 -12.49 2.14 30.19
CA ASP A 47 -12.81 3.52 29.82
C ASP A 47 -11.70 4.48 30.31
N ARG A 48 -11.24 4.28 31.54
CA ARG A 48 -10.15 5.10 32.12
C ARG A 48 -8.85 4.89 31.35
N LYS A 49 -8.51 3.64 31.01
CA LYS A 49 -7.31 3.33 30.20
C LYS A 49 -7.37 4.02 28.84
N LYS A 50 -8.50 3.94 28.16
CA LYS A 50 -8.75 4.60 26.86
C LYS A 50 -8.57 6.12 26.94
N VAL A 51 -9.20 6.77 27.92
CA VAL A 51 -9.09 8.22 28.12
C VAL A 51 -7.67 8.65 28.51
N GLN A 52 -6.98 7.85 29.33
CA GLN A 52 -5.60 8.10 29.72
C GLN A 52 -4.65 8.04 28.53
N MET A 53 -4.77 7.02 27.68
CA MET A 53 -3.96 6.90 26.47
C MET A 53 -4.19 8.08 25.52
N ASN A 54 -5.46 8.44 25.28
CA ASN A 54 -5.79 9.63 24.48
C ASN A 54 -5.20 10.90 25.09
N ALA A 55 -5.27 11.09 26.41
CA ALA A 55 -4.67 12.26 27.07
C ALA A 55 -3.14 12.31 26.90
N LYS A 56 -2.45 11.17 27.01
CA LYS A 56 -1.00 11.06 26.77
C LYS A 56 -0.66 11.42 25.33
N ALA A 57 -1.41 10.92 24.36
CA ALA A 57 -1.25 11.24 22.95
C ALA A 57 -1.47 12.74 22.66
N LYS A 58 -2.55 13.33 23.19
CA LYS A 58 -2.81 14.79 23.06
C LYS A 58 -1.65 15.61 23.62
N HIS A 59 -1.15 15.24 24.80
CA HIS A 59 -0.04 15.94 25.44
C HIS A 59 1.22 15.93 24.56
N ILE A 60 1.58 14.77 23.99
CA ILE A 60 2.73 14.66 23.10
C ILE A 60 2.59 15.53 21.86
N ILE A 61 1.40 15.57 21.24
CA ILE A 61 1.12 16.45 20.10
C ILE A 61 1.30 17.92 20.51
N ILE A 62 0.71 18.34 21.64
CA ILE A 62 0.81 19.71 22.15
C ILE A 62 2.27 20.11 22.39
N CYS A 63 3.09 19.23 22.96
CA CYS A 63 4.51 19.50 23.20
C CYS A 63 5.34 19.62 21.91
N ALA A 64 4.88 19.01 20.82
CA ALA A 64 5.59 19.00 19.54
C ALA A 64 5.21 20.17 18.61
N ILE A 65 4.16 20.94 18.93
CA ILE A 65 3.65 22.03 18.09
C ILE A 65 3.89 23.39 18.72
N ASN A 66 3.89 24.44 17.90
CA ASN A 66 4.02 25.82 18.37
C ASN A 66 2.66 26.40 18.83
N SER A 67 2.69 27.59 19.44
CA SER A 67 1.49 28.25 19.98
C SER A 67 0.41 28.57 18.94
N ASN A 68 0.78 28.84 17.69
CA ASN A 68 -0.19 29.11 16.62
C ASN A 68 -0.98 27.85 16.29
N GLU A 69 -0.30 26.71 16.13
CA GLU A 69 -0.95 25.44 15.87
C GLU A 69 -1.74 24.93 17.07
N PHE A 70 -1.25 25.19 18.30
CA PHE A 70 -1.97 24.84 19.51
C PHE A 70 -3.39 25.40 19.52
N ASN A 71 -3.58 26.68 19.17
CA ASN A 71 -4.89 27.30 19.13
C ASN A 71 -5.85 26.63 18.13
N ARG A 72 -5.32 26.02 17.07
CA ARG A 72 -6.12 25.33 16.05
C ARG A 72 -6.59 23.95 16.50
N VAL A 73 -5.77 23.27 17.29
CA VAL A 73 -6.04 21.89 17.74
C VAL A 73 -6.56 21.80 19.16
N SER A 74 -6.51 22.89 19.94
CA SER A 74 -6.99 22.91 21.33
C SER A 74 -8.48 22.54 21.49
N PRO A 75 -9.39 22.83 20.53
CA PRO A 75 -10.78 22.42 20.66
C PRO A 75 -11.00 20.92 20.39
N CYS A 76 -10.01 20.21 19.82
CA CYS A 76 -10.15 18.81 19.46
C CYS A 76 -10.37 17.91 20.69
N MET A 77 -11.29 16.96 20.57
CA MET A 77 -11.66 16.04 21.65
C MET A 77 -10.67 14.88 21.79
N SER A 78 -10.12 14.40 20.66
CA SER A 78 -9.18 13.28 20.61
C SER A 78 -7.83 13.68 20.01
N ALA A 79 -6.79 12.89 20.29
CA ALA A 79 -5.49 13.05 19.66
C ALA A 79 -5.57 12.79 18.14
N LYS A 80 -6.45 11.89 17.70
CA LYS A 80 -6.77 11.66 16.29
C LYS A 80 -7.32 12.91 15.62
N GLU A 81 -8.28 13.58 16.24
CA GLU A 81 -8.83 14.82 15.67
C GLU A 81 -7.79 15.94 15.63
N MET A 82 -6.90 16.04 16.63
CA MET A 82 -5.75 16.95 16.57
C MET A 82 -4.84 16.62 15.39
N TRP A 83 -4.53 15.35 15.20
CA TRP A 83 -3.68 14.87 14.10
C TRP A 83 -4.30 15.15 12.73
N ASP A 84 -5.57 14.82 12.54
CA ASP A 84 -6.28 15.05 11.28
C ASP A 84 -6.33 16.54 10.92
N ARG A 85 -6.52 17.41 11.92
CA ARG A 85 -6.51 18.87 11.71
C ARG A 85 -5.13 19.39 11.33
N LEU A 86 -4.05 18.84 11.91
CA LEU A 86 -2.68 19.15 11.51
C LEU A 86 -2.37 18.62 10.11
N GLU A 87 -2.81 17.40 9.78
CA GLU A 87 -2.62 16.78 8.47
C GLU A 87 -3.29 17.63 7.38
N VAL A 88 -4.54 18.06 7.59
CA VAL A 88 -5.23 18.98 6.66
C VAL A 88 -4.50 20.31 6.53
N THR A 89 -3.98 20.86 7.63
CA THR A 89 -3.30 22.16 7.64
C THR A 89 -1.98 22.13 6.84
N TYR A 90 -1.20 21.07 6.98
CA TYR A 90 0.15 20.98 6.42
C TYR A 90 0.24 20.21 5.12
N GLU A 91 -0.65 19.24 4.90
CA GLU A 91 -0.65 18.38 3.70
C GLU A 91 -1.83 18.68 2.76
N GLY A 92 -2.78 19.52 3.19
CA GLY A 92 -4.01 19.81 2.46
C GLY A 92 -5.11 18.77 2.71
N THR A 93 -6.34 19.06 2.26
CA THR A 93 -7.46 18.10 2.37
C THR A 93 -7.29 16.90 1.45
N ASN A 94 -7.94 15.79 1.79
CA ASN A 94 -7.97 14.61 0.92
C ASN A 94 -8.51 14.93 -0.48
N GLN A 95 -9.49 15.83 -0.62
CA GLN A 95 -9.99 16.22 -1.94
C GLN A 95 -8.93 16.95 -2.77
N VAL A 96 -8.11 17.81 -2.15
CA VAL A 96 -7.03 18.52 -2.85
C VAL A 96 -5.93 17.54 -3.25
N LYS A 97 -5.57 16.60 -2.36
CA LYS A 97 -4.61 15.52 -2.67
C LYS A 97 -5.10 14.67 -3.83
N GLU A 98 -6.36 14.23 -3.80
CA GLU A 98 -6.97 13.41 -4.85
C GLU A 98 -7.05 14.16 -6.19
N ALA A 99 -7.46 15.43 -6.17
CA ALA A 99 -7.45 16.27 -7.37
C ALA A 99 -6.04 16.38 -7.98
N LYS A 100 -5.01 16.56 -7.14
CA LYS A 100 -3.61 16.62 -7.59
C LYS A 100 -3.13 15.28 -8.16
N ILE A 101 -3.49 14.15 -7.52
CA ILE A 101 -3.21 12.81 -8.04
C ILE A 101 -3.86 12.65 -9.41
N ASN A 102 -5.14 12.98 -9.56
CA ASN A 102 -5.86 12.86 -10.83
C ASN A 102 -5.24 13.71 -11.94
N MET A 103 -4.83 14.94 -11.64
CA MET A 103 -4.12 15.80 -12.60
C MET A 103 -2.79 15.18 -13.05
N LEU A 104 -1.98 14.69 -12.11
CA LEU A 104 -0.69 14.07 -12.41
C LEU A 104 -0.83 12.73 -13.13
N VAL A 105 -1.83 11.92 -12.77
CA VAL A 105 -2.16 10.67 -13.49
C VAL A 105 -2.57 10.99 -14.92
N HIS A 106 -3.40 12.01 -15.12
CA HIS A 106 -3.76 12.43 -16.47
C HIS A 106 -2.53 12.91 -17.27
N GLU A 107 -1.65 13.71 -16.66
CA GLU A 107 -0.40 14.14 -17.30
C GLU A 107 0.51 12.96 -17.64
N TYR A 108 0.61 11.97 -16.74
CA TYR A 108 1.30 10.70 -16.99
C TYR A 108 0.67 9.94 -18.15
N GLU A 109 -0.65 9.75 -18.16
CA GLU A 109 -1.37 8.99 -19.18
C GLU A 109 -1.31 9.65 -20.56
N MET A 110 -1.38 10.96 -20.61
CA MET A 110 -1.27 11.75 -21.85
C MET A 110 0.17 12.06 -22.23
N PHE A 111 1.16 11.64 -21.43
CA PHE A 111 2.55 11.93 -21.67
C PHE A 111 2.99 11.46 -23.06
N THR A 112 3.57 12.37 -23.84
CA THR A 112 4.23 12.12 -25.12
C THR A 112 5.48 12.98 -25.22
N ILE A 113 6.43 12.54 -26.05
CA ILE A 113 7.56 13.39 -26.44
C ILE A 113 7.05 14.54 -27.33
N HIS A 114 7.62 15.73 -27.17
CA HIS A 114 7.29 16.87 -28.04
C HIS A 114 8.17 16.90 -29.31
N ASP A 115 7.71 17.61 -30.35
CA ASP A 115 8.32 17.61 -31.70
C ASP A 115 9.77 18.14 -31.76
N ASN A 116 10.27 18.80 -30.71
CA ASN A 116 11.64 19.31 -30.60
C ASN A 116 12.30 18.96 -29.25
N GLU A 117 11.78 17.95 -28.56
CA GLU A 117 12.29 17.53 -27.27
C GLU A 117 13.31 16.38 -27.43
N ASP A 118 14.50 16.52 -26.83
CA ASP A 118 15.46 15.43 -26.77
C ASP A 118 15.07 14.40 -25.69
N ILE A 119 15.60 13.19 -25.81
CA ILE A 119 15.24 12.07 -24.91
C ILE A 119 15.57 12.37 -23.44
N LYS A 120 16.65 13.10 -23.15
CA LYS A 120 17.03 13.42 -21.77
C LYS A 120 16.04 14.40 -21.16
N THR A 121 15.64 15.42 -21.91
CA THR A 121 14.62 16.38 -21.48
C THR A 121 13.27 15.69 -21.27
N MET A 122 12.86 14.84 -22.22
CA MET A 122 11.65 14.01 -22.10
C MET A 122 11.68 13.14 -20.84
N PHE A 123 12.78 12.42 -20.62
CA PHE A 123 12.92 11.55 -19.45
C PHE A 123 12.88 12.34 -18.14
N THR A 124 13.46 13.54 -18.11
CA THR A 124 13.41 14.43 -16.93
C THR A 124 11.98 14.80 -16.59
N ARG A 125 11.18 15.24 -17.58
CA ARG A 125 9.75 15.54 -17.36
C ARG A 125 8.98 14.32 -16.87
N PHE A 126 9.21 13.18 -17.50
CA PHE A 126 8.58 11.91 -17.09
C PHE A 126 8.89 11.57 -15.63
N THR A 127 10.17 11.65 -15.23
CA THR A 127 10.58 11.35 -13.85
C THR A 127 10.00 12.34 -12.84
N ASN A 128 9.87 13.61 -13.20
CA ASN A 128 9.25 14.60 -12.32
C ASN A 128 7.78 14.25 -12.02
N ILE A 129 7.03 13.80 -13.03
CA ILE A 129 5.65 13.35 -12.86
C ILE A 129 5.61 12.10 -11.96
N THR A 130 6.45 11.10 -12.22
CA THR A 130 6.45 9.85 -11.43
C THR A 130 6.89 10.08 -9.98
N TYR A 131 7.86 10.96 -9.73
CA TYR A 131 8.27 11.32 -8.37
C TYR A 131 7.20 12.12 -7.63
N ALA A 132 6.51 13.03 -8.32
CA ALA A 132 5.38 13.76 -7.73
C ALA A 132 4.24 12.80 -7.36
N LEU A 133 3.95 11.81 -8.19
CA LEU A 133 2.97 10.76 -7.90
C LEU A 133 3.41 9.86 -6.73
N GLN A 134 4.68 9.45 -6.71
CA GLN A 134 5.26 8.66 -5.63
C GLN A 134 5.19 9.38 -4.27
N ALA A 135 5.43 10.70 -4.25
CA ALA A 135 5.29 11.52 -3.06
C ALA A 135 3.84 11.63 -2.54
N LEU A 136 2.86 11.24 -3.35
CA LEU A 136 1.44 11.15 -3.01
C LEU A 136 0.99 9.69 -2.87
N ASP A 137 1.92 8.78 -2.59
CA ASP A 137 1.71 7.34 -2.41
C ASP A 137 1.13 6.61 -3.65
N LYS A 138 1.18 7.24 -4.84
CA LYS A 138 0.83 6.62 -6.12
C LYS A 138 2.09 6.14 -6.83
N VAL A 139 2.42 4.86 -6.68
CA VAL A 139 3.65 4.27 -7.20
C VAL A 139 3.40 3.52 -8.50
N TYR A 140 4.27 3.74 -9.49
CA TYR A 140 4.37 2.94 -10.70
C TYR A 140 5.62 2.08 -10.62
N THR A 141 5.52 0.81 -10.99
CA THR A 141 6.67 -0.10 -11.06
C THR A 141 7.62 0.30 -12.19
N ASN A 142 8.89 -0.09 -12.08
CA ASN A 142 9.87 0.15 -13.15
C ASN A 142 9.40 -0.43 -14.50
N SER A 143 8.74 -1.58 -14.50
CA SER A 143 8.18 -2.20 -15.70
C SER A 143 7.08 -1.35 -16.35
N GLU A 144 6.17 -0.78 -15.53
CA GLU A 144 5.15 0.14 -16.02
C GLU A 144 5.74 1.43 -16.57
N MET A 145 6.72 2.00 -15.87
CA MET A 145 7.41 3.22 -16.31
C MET A 145 8.16 3.01 -17.63
N VAL A 146 8.89 1.90 -17.77
CA VAL A 146 9.60 1.56 -19.02
C VAL A 146 8.60 1.37 -20.16
N ARG A 147 7.54 0.57 -19.95
CA ARG A 147 6.51 0.36 -20.98
C ARG A 147 5.85 1.67 -21.39
N LYS A 148 5.63 2.58 -20.44
CA LYS A 148 5.07 3.90 -20.73
C LYS A 148 6.01 4.73 -21.59
N ILE A 149 7.28 4.86 -21.20
CA ILE A 149 8.29 5.59 -21.99
C ILE A 149 8.41 5.02 -23.41
N LEU A 150 8.47 3.69 -23.56
CA LEU A 150 8.59 3.04 -24.86
C LEU A 150 7.42 3.39 -25.81
N LYS A 151 6.20 3.53 -25.27
CA LYS A 151 5.01 3.94 -26.03
C LYS A 151 5.01 5.42 -26.42
N CYS A 152 5.77 6.25 -25.72
CA CYS A 152 5.84 7.69 -25.94
C CYS A 152 6.94 8.10 -26.93
N LEU A 153 7.84 7.18 -27.30
CA LEU A 153 8.95 7.47 -28.20
C LEU A 153 8.48 7.70 -29.65
N PRO A 154 9.19 8.54 -30.43
CA PRO A 154 8.85 8.78 -31.83
C PRO A 154 8.88 7.49 -32.66
N ARG A 155 8.09 7.44 -33.74
CA ARG A 155 7.96 6.24 -34.60
C ARG A 155 9.29 5.70 -35.13
N ILE A 156 10.29 6.57 -35.32
CA ILE A 156 11.65 6.18 -35.73
C ILE A 156 12.32 5.20 -34.75
N TRP A 157 11.88 5.12 -33.50
CA TRP A 157 12.38 4.18 -32.49
C TRP A 157 11.61 2.86 -32.46
N MET A 158 10.49 2.72 -33.17
CA MET A 158 9.61 1.54 -33.06
C MET A 158 10.31 0.21 -33.38
N GLN A 159 11.26 0.20 -34.33
CA GLN A 159 12.02 -1.02 -34.64
C GLN A 159 12.81 -1.51 -33.41
N LYS A 160 13.42 -0.58 -32.66
CA LYS A 160 14.16 -0.90 -31.43
C LYS A 160 13.21 -1.26 -30.28
N VAL A 161 12.08 -0.55 -30.14
CA VAL A 161 11.06 -0.85 -29.13
C VAL A 161 10.51 -2.27 -29.31
N THR A 162 10.16 -2.64 -30.54
CA THR A 162 9.61 -3.98 -30.86
C THR A 162 10.59 -5.10 -30.51
N ALA A 163 11.89 -4.87 -30.71
CA ALA A 163 12.93 -5.84 -30.33
C ALA A 163 13.01 -6.02 -28.81
N ILE A 164 12.95 -4.93 -28.04
CA ILE A 164 12.99 -4.96 -26.56
C ILE A 164 11.74 -5.65 -26.00
N GLU A 165 10.55 -5.36 -26.54
CA GLU A 165 9.30 -6.00 -26.09
C GLU A 165 9.31 -7.52 -26.32
N LYS A 166 9.82 -7.98 -27.48
CA LYS A 166 9.95 -9.41 -27.77
C LYS A 166 10.89 -10.14 -26.81
N ASP A 167 12.03 -9.54 -26.46
CA ASP A 167 13.00 -10.12 -25.53
C ASP A 167 12.44 -10.20 -24.08
N ASN A 168 11.66 -9.20 -23.66
CA ASN A 168 10.98 -9.23 -22.37
C ASN A 168 9.85 -10.27 -22.31
N THR A 169 9.12 -10.47 -23.42
CA THR A 169 8.04 -11.47 -23.48
C THR A 169 8.58 -12.90 -23.34
N GLN A 170 9.75 -13.19 -23.94
CA GLN A 170 10.43 -14.49 -23.77
C GLN A 170 10.88 -14.75 -22.33
N LYS A 171 11.26 -13.71 -21.58
CA LYS A 171 11.65 -13.83 -20.16
C LYS A 171 10.45 -14.03 -19.23
N ASP A 172 9.32 -13.40 -19.51
CA ASP A 172 8.08 -13.63 -18.75
C ASP A 172 7.48 -15.02 -19.03
N GLU A 173 7.66 -15.57 -20.24
CA GLU A 173 7.27 -16.94 -20.57
C GLU A 173 8.16 -18.00 -19.92
N SER A 174 9.46 -17.76 -19.76
CA SER A 174 10.34 -18.69 -19.03
C SER A 174 10.12 -18.67 -17.51
N SER A 175 9.40 -17.66 -17.01
CA SER A 175 9.06 -17.50 -15.58
C SER A 175 7.72 -18.15 -15.20
N LYS A 176 6.92 -18.62 -16.17
CA LYS A 176 5.74 -19.44 -15.91
C LYS A 176 6.18 -20.89 -15.68
N SER A 177 6.19 -21.29 -14.41
CA SER A 177 6.44 -22.65 -13.91
C SER A 177 6.35 -23.75 -14.96
N GLU A 178 7.49 -24.39 -15.28
CA GLU A 178 7.49 -25.67 -15.98
C GLU A 178 6.53 -26.61 -15.26
N GLU A 179 5.42 -26.96 -15.91
CA GLU A 179 4.44 -27.91 -15.38
C GLU A 179 5.20 -29.20 -15.02
N ILE A 180 5.17 -29.62 -13.75
CA ILE A 180 5.90 -30.82 -13.32
C ILE A 180 5.29 -32.04 -14.04
N ILE A 181 5.98 -32.59 -15.04
CA ILE A 181 5.55 -33.77 -15.79
C ILE A 181 6.09 -35.04 -15.15
N CYS A 182 5.21 -36.00 -14.84
CA CYS A 182 5.59 -37.29 -14.29
C CYS A 182 6.24 -38.19 -15.37
N HIS A 183 7.52 -38.52 -15.23
CA HIS A 183 8.26 -39.38 -16.18
C HIS A 183 7.74 -40.82 -16.35
N GLU A 184 6.84 -41.31 -15.50
CA GLU A 184 6.26 -42.66 -15.61
C GLU A 184 4.92 -42.72 -16.34
N CYS A 185 4.14 -41.64 -16.28
CA CYS A 185 2.80 -41.60 -16.90
C CYS A 185 2.62 -40.45 -17.89
N ASN A 186 3.63 -39.59 -18.03
CA ASN A 186 3.66 -38.40 -18.87
C ASN A 186 2.48 -37.46 -18.65
N LYS A 187 1.99 -37.38 -17.39
CA LYS A 187 0.91 -36.46 -16.99
C LYS A 187 1.48 -35.33 -16.12
N PRO A 188 1.00 -34.09 -16.27
CA PRO A 188 1.42 -32.97 -15.44
C PRO A 188 0.88 -33.09 -13.99
N GLY A 189 1.46 -32.32 -13.08
CA GLY A 189 0.97 -32.07 -11.72
C GLY A 189 1.51 -32.98 -10.61
N HIS A 190 2.49 -33.85 -10.86
CA HIS A 190 3.12 -34.69 -9.82
C HIS A 190 4.47 -35.29 -10.26
N TYR A 191 5.32 -35.64 -9.29
CA TYR A 191 6.58 -36.36 -9.53
C TYR A 191 6.37 -37.87 -9.65
N LYS A 192 7.36 -38.58 -10.21
CA LYS A 192 7.38 -40.05 -10.37
C LYS A 192 6.97 -40.80 -9.10
N ASN A 193 7.45 -40.37 -7.93
CA ASN A 193 7.19 -41.03 -6.65
C ASN A 193 5.72 -40.98 -6.23
N ASP A 194 4.99 -39.96 -6.66
CA ASP A 194 3.56 -39.78 -6.37
C ASP A 194 2.65 -40.33 -7.47
N CYS A 195 3.23 -41.00 -8.48
CA CYS A 195 2.50 -41.51 -9.63
C CYS A 195 1.45 -42.56 -9.21
N PRO A 196 0.15 -42.32 -9.44
CA PRO A 196 -0.91 -43.28 -9.12
C PRO A 196 -0.75 -44.62 -9.86
N ARG A 197 -0.11 -44.60 -11.04
CA ARG A 197 0.19 -45.82 -11.81
C ARG A 197 1.22 -46.71 -11.11
N LEU A 198 2.25 -46.13 -10.47
CA LEU A 198 3.23 -46.90 -9.70
C LEU A 198 2.58 -47.53 -8.47
N LYS A 199 1.79 -46.74 -7.71
CA LYS A 199 1.07 -47.25 -6.53
C LYS A 199 0.13 -48.41 -6.87
N LYS A 200 -0.57 -48.35 -8.01
CA LYS A 200 -1.40 -49.46 -8.51
C LYS A 200 -0.58 -50.70 -8.90
N LYS A 201 0.57 -50.53 -9.57
CA LYS A 201 1.48 -51.65 -9.92
C LYS A 201 2.02 -52.35 -8.68
N GLU A 202 2.39 -51.61 -7.64
CA GLU A 202 2.84 -52.19 -6.37
C GLU A 202 1.74 -52.94 -5.64
N GLN A 203 0.52 -52.40 -5.58
CA GLN A 203 -0.63 -53.09 -4.99
C GLN A 203 -0.96 -54.40 -5.73
N PHE A 204 -0.87 -54.40 -7.06
CA PHE A 204 -1.08 -55.61 -7.85
C PHE A 204 0.00 -56.66 -7.59
N LYS A 205 1.27 -56.25 -7.48
CA LYS A 205 2.38 -57.14 -7.10
C LYS A 205 2.19 -57.72 -5.70
N LYS A 206 1.79 -56.90 -4.72
CA LYS A 206 1.50 -57.35 -3.34
C LYS A 206 0.36 -58.35 -3.29
N LYS A 207 -0.74 -58.13 -4.02
CA LYS A 207 -1.85 -59.09 -4.11
C LYS A 207 -1.43 -60.42 -4.75
N LYS A 208 -0.57 -60.37 -5.77
CA LYS A 208 -0.06 -61.58 -6.43
C LYS A 208 0.88 -62.40 -5.55
N ALA A 209 1.64 -61.74 -4.67
CA ALA A 209 2.54 -62.39 -3.71
C ALA A 209 1.83 -62.98 -2.49
N MET A 210 0.57 -62.58 -2.21
CA MET A 210 -0.24 -63.17 -1.13
C MET A 210 -1.08 -64.39 -1.58
N LEU A 211 -1.17 -64.63 -2.89
CA LEU A 211 -1.95 -65.71 -3.50
C LEU A 211 -1.08 -66.88 -4.01
N ALA A 212 0.24 -66.80 -3.78
CA ALA A 212 1.23 -67.84 -4.06
C ALA A 212 1.79 -68.34 -2.73
#